data_AF-A0A4S0RLH7-F1
#
_entry.id   AF-A0A4S0RLH7-F1
#
_cell.length_a   1.000
_cell.length_b   1.000
_cell.length_c   1.000
_cell.angle_alpha   90.00
_cell.angle_beta   90.00
_cell.angle_gamma   90.00
#
_symmetry.space_group_name_H-M   'P 1'
#
loop_
_entity.id
_entity.type
_entity.pdbx_description
1 polymer ?
#
loop_
_entity_poly.entity_id
_entity_poly.type
_entity_poly.pdbx_seq_one_letter_code
_entity_poly.pdbx_strand_id
1 'polypeptide(L)'
;MHWADDATLDFVRFLGRRLANTHMLLLFTARTDRSEGQMRVRRALGEIPSGNVQRIDVPLLSEAAVLSLADAAGRDGDAIYRATAGNAFFVTELLAAENVATPPASVRDAVLARAERLSPGARSMLDAVSVFPRRADAWALSGLCGIAAA
;
A
#
# COMPACT_ATOMS: atom_id res chain seq x y z
N MET A 1 -3.55 8.50 -4.73
CA MET A 1 -4.37 9.71 -4.98
C MET A 1 -4.73 10.52 -3.75
N HIS A 2 -4.93 9.93 -2.58
CA HIS A 2 -5.45 10.64 -1.40
C HIS A 2 -4.49 11.66 -0.76
N TRP A 3 -3.23 11.66 -1.17
CA TRP A 3 -2.23 12.67 -0.86
C TRP A 3 -1.80 13.50 -2.08
N ALA A 4 -2.54 13.41 -3.18
CA ALA A 4 -2.28 14.20 -4.38
C ALA A 4 -2.53 15.69 -4.07
N ASP A 5 -1.68 16.54 -4.63
CA ASP A 5 -1.91 17.98 -4.65
C ASP A 5 -2.97 18.37 -5.68
N ASP A 6 -3.34 19.65 -5.69
CA ASP A 6 -4.36 20.17 -6.62
C ASP A 6 -3.94 20.03 -8.08
N ALA A 7 -2.67 20.31 -8.40
CA ALA A 7 -2.15 20.21 -9.76
C ALA A 7 -2.29 18.78 -10.32
N THR A 8 -1.98 17.77 -9.49
CA THR A 8 -2.16 16.36 -9.87
C THR A 8 -3.64 16.02 -10.09
N LEU A 9 -4.54 16.49 -9.23
CA LEU A 9 -5.98 16.23 -9.38
C LEU A 9 -6.56 16.94 -10.62
N ASP A 10 -6.09 18.15 -10.92
CA ASP A 10 -6.47 18.89 -12.13
C ASP A 10 -5.99 18.19 -13.39
N PHE A 11 -4.79 17.63 -13.37
CA PHE A 11 -4.29 16.81 -14.48
C PHE A 11 -5.16 15.56 -14.70
N VAL A 12 -5.55 14.88 -13.61
CA VAL A 12 -6.46 13.72 -13.70
C VAL A 12 -7.81 14.10 -14.27
N ARG A 13 -8.40 15.23 -13.85
CA ARG A 13 -9.64 15.77 -14.45
C ARG A 13 -9.48 16.05 -15.94
N PHE A 14 -8.38 16.74 -16.29
CA PHE A 14 -8.08 17.14 -17.66
C PHE A 14 -7.99 15.94 -18.60
N LEU A 15 -7.22 14.91 -18.20
CA LEU A 15 -7.08 13.69 -18.99
C LEU A 15 -8.36 12.84 -18.97
N GLY A 16 -8.98 12.66 -17.81
CA GLY A 16 -10.18 11.83 -17.65
C GLY A 16 -11.32 12.24 -18.59
N ARG A 17 -11.52 13.55 -18.79
CA ARG A 17 -12.52 14.09 -19.74
C ARG A 17 -12.20 13.79 -21.20
N ARG A 18 -10.98 13.38 -21.54
CA ARG A 18 -10.50 13.15 -22.91
C ARG A 18 -10.22 11.68 -23.24
N LEU A 19 -10.31 10.77 -22.25
CA LEU A 19 -9.96 9.36 -22.41
C LEU A 19 -10.71 8.66 -23.54
N ALA A 20 -11.99 9.01 -23.77
CA ALA A 20 -12.80 8.42 -24.83
C ALA A 20 -12.20 8.58 -26.24
N ASN A 21 -11.34 9.58 -26.44
CA ASN A 21 -10.74 9.90 -27.74
C ASN A 21 -9.23 9.62 -27.79
N THR A 22 -8.69 8.85 -26.84
CA THR A 22 -7.26 8.53 -26.78
C THR A 22 -7.02 7.04 -26.54
N HIS A 23 -5.84 6.55 -26.89
CA HIS A 23 -5.39 5.18 -26.56
C HIS A 23 -4.70 5.13 -25.20
N MET A 24 -5.35 5.66 -24.16
CA MET A 24 -4.79 5.74 -22.82
C MET A 24 -5.71 5.08 -21.78
N LEU A 25 -5.12 4.31 -20.88
CA LEU A 25 -5.76 3.85 -19.65
C LEU A 25 -5.08 4.54 -18.47
N LEU A 26 -5.88 5.18 -17.62
CA LEU A 26 -5.39 5.76 -16.36
C LEU A 26 -5.82 4.87 -15.19
N LEU A 27 -4.82 4.33 -14.50
CA LEU A 27 -5.03 3.54 -13.28
C LEU A 27 -4.54 4.33 -12.08
N PHE A 28 -5.39 4.45 -11.07
CA PHE A 28 -5.07 5.14 -9.83
C PHE A 28 -5.49 4.31 -8.62
N THR A 29 -4.70 4.41 -7.55
CA THR A 29 -5.07 3.86 -6.24
C THR A 29 -5.42 4.97 -5.27
N ALA A 30 -6.52 4.79 -4.55
CA ALA A 30 -6.97 5.68 -3.49
C ALA A 30 -7.43 4.83 -2.30
N ARG A 31 -7.20 5.31 -1.08
CA ARG A 31 -7.83 4.72 0.11
C ARG A 31 -9.35 4.89 0.02
N THR A 32 -10.09 4.28 0.92
CA THR A 32 -11.56 4.40 1.00
C THR A 32 -12.00 4.99 2.34
N ASP A 33 -11.17 5.82 2.95
CA ASP A 33 -11.46 6.46 4.23
C ASP A 33 -12.28 7.76 4.08
N ARG A 34 -12.66 8.32 5.23
CA ARG A 34 -13.40 9.58 5.34
C ARG A 34 -12.50 10.81 5.42
N SER A 35 -11.24 10.71 4.97
CA SER A 35 -10.32 11.85 5.00
C SER A 35 -10.70 12.95 4.01
N GLU A 36 -10.20 14.16 4.25
CA GLU A 36 -10.31 15.29 3.33
C GLU A 36 -9.69 14.97 1.96
N GLY A 37 -8.51 14.33 1.97
CA GLY A 37 -7.85 13.86 0.75
C GLY A 37 -8.76 12.97 -0.10
N GLN A 38 -9.54 12.09 0.53
CA GLN A 38 -10.53 11.29 -0.19
C GLN A 38 -11.70 12.08 -0.73
N MET A 39 -12.16 13.09 0.01
CA MET A 39 -13.22 13.97 -0.49
C MET A 39 -12.77 14.68 -1.76
N ARG A 40 -11.52 15.17 -1.80
CA ARG A 40 -10.93 15.82 -2.98
C ARG A 40 -10.82 14.87 -4.17
N VAL A 41 -10.37 13.63 -3.95
CA VAL A 41 -10.33 12.59 -5.01
C VAL A 41 -11.73 12.29 -5.54
N ARG A 42 -12.73 12.12 -4.67
CA ARG A 42 -14.12 11.87 -5.10
C ARG A 42 -14.68 13.01 -5.94
N ARG A 43 -14.43 14.26 -5.55
CA ARG A 43 -14.85 15.44 -6.34
C ARG A 43 -14.19 15.45 -7.72
N ALA A 44 -12.87 15.25 -7.78
CA ALA A 44 -12.14 15.22 -9.05
C ALA A 44 -12.65 14.11 -10.00
N LEU A 45 -12.93 12.91 -9.47
CA LEU A 45 -13.48 11.82 -10.28
C LEU A 45 -14.94 12.07 -10.69
N GLY A 46 -15.75 12.75 -9.87
CA GLY A 46 -17.13 13.12 -10.20
C GLY A 46 -17.25 14.15 -11.33
N GLU A 47 -16.15 14.82 -11.68
CA GLU A 47 -16.07 15.75 -12.81
C GLU A 47 -15.70 15.09 -14.15
N ILE A 48 -15.42 13.78 -14.13
CA ILE A 48 -15.14 12.98 -15.32
C ILE A 48 -16.46 12.31 -15.75
N PRO A 49 -16.77 12.22 -17.06
CA PRO A 49 -17.94 11.47 -17.53
C PRO A 49 -17.98 10.06 -16.95
N SER A 50 -19.11 9.65 -16.38
CA SER A 50 -19.24 8.37 -15.67
C SER A 50 -18.89 7.16 -16.54
N GLY A 51 -19.17 7.23 -17.85
CA GLY A 51 -18.77 6.20 -18.82
C GLY A 51 -17.25 6.03 -18.99
N ASN A 52 -16.45 6.99 -18.54
CA ASN A 52 -14.98 6.95 -18.60
C ASN A 52 -14.35 6.55 -17.25
N VAL A 53 -15.16 6.29 -16.21
CA VAL A 53 -14.68 5.97 -14.87
C VAL A 53 -15.22 4.62 -14.43
N GLN A 54 -14.31 3.67 -14.20
CA GLN A 54 -14.62 2.42 -13.54
C GLN A 54 -14.00 2.41 -12.14
N ARG A 55 -14.83 2.16 -11.12
CA ARG A 55 -14.37 1.96 -9.76
C ARG A 55 -14.27 0.47 -9.48
N ILE A 56 -13.11 0.04 -9.01
CA ILE A 56 -12.87 -1.31 -8.52
C ILE A 56 -12.60 -1.21 -7.03
N ASP A 57 -13.53 -1.71 -6.22
CA ASP A 57 -13.27 -1.86 -4.78
C ASP A 57 -12.44 -3.14 -4.57
N VAL A 58 -11.38 -3.02 -3.77
CA VAL A 58 -10.49 -4.13 -3.44
C VAL A 58 -10.84 -4.61 -2.03
N PRO A 59 -11.60 -5.71 -1.89
CA PRO A 59 -12.00 -6.24 -0.58
C PRO A 59 -10.83 -6.92 0.13
N LEU A 60 -11.07 -7.34 1.36
CA LEU A 60 -10.21 -8.33 2.03
C LEU A 60 -10.16 -9.62 1.20
N LEU A 61 -9.08 -10.39 1.36
CA LEU A 61 -8.97 -11.71 0.74
C LEU A 61 -10.07 -12.62 1.31
N SER A 62 -10.73 -13.36 0.42
CA SER A 62 -11.64 -14.40 0.84
C SER A 62 -10.88 -15.54 1.50
N GLU A 63 -11.59 -16.35 2.30
CA GLU A 63 -11.04 -17.58 2.88
C GLU A 63 -10.41 -18.47 1.81
N ALA A 64 -11.12 -18.71 0.71
CA ALA A 64 -10.62 -19.50 -0.41
C ALA A 64 -9.33 -18.93 -1.03
N ALA A 65 -9.20 -17.60 -1.12
CA ALA A 65 -7.97 -16.97 -1.61
C ALA A 65 -6.80 -17.18 -0.63
N VAL A 66 -7.06 -17.07 0.68
CA VAL A 66 -6.03 -17.30 1.71
C VAL A 66 -5.60 -18.78 1.72
N LEU A 67 -6.53 -19.72 1.64
CA LEU A 67 -6.25 -21.14 1.54
C LEU A 67 -5.37 -21.46 0.32
N SER A 68 -5.70 -20.89 -0.84
CA SER A 68 -4.91 -21.07 -2.06
C SER A 68 -3.49 -20.50 -1.95
N LEU A 69 -3.34 -19.32 -1.34
CA LEU A 69 -2.02 -18.73 -1.11
C LEU A 69 -1.18 -19.51 -0.10
N ALA A 70 -1.83 -20.05 0.93
CA ALA A 70 -1.18 -20.86 1.96
C ALA A 70 -0.74 -22.23 1.44
N ASP A 71 -1.56 -22.89 0.62
CA ASP A 71 -1.21 -24.15 -0.05
C ASP A 71 0.03 -24.00 -0.92
N ALA A 72 0.10 -22.93 -1.72
CA ALA A 72 1.27 -22.60 -2.53
C ALA A 72 2.56 -22.36 -1.71
N ALA A 73 2.41 -21.97 -0.44
CA ALA A 73 3.51 -21.76 0.50
C ALA A 73 3.76 -22.93 1.46
N GLY A 74 3.00 -24.03 1.35
CA GLY A 74 3.07 -25.17 2.27
C GLY A 74 2.72 -24.80 3.72
N ARG A 75 1.77 -23.89 3.93
CA ARG A 75 1.34 -23.39 5.25
C ARG A 75 -0.11 -23.77 5.56
N ASP A 76 -0.47 -23.76 6.85
CA ASP A 76 -1.85 -23.94 7.32
C ASP A 76 -2.69 -22.69 7.00
N GLY A 77 -3.47 -22.77 5.92
CA GLY A 77 -4.31 -21.66 5.47
C GLY A 77 -5.49 -21.35 6.40
N ASP A 78 -6.01 -22.34 7.14
CA ASP A 78 -7.10 -22.13 8.08
C ASP A 78 -6.60 -21.31 9.29
N ALA A 79 -5.41 -21.63 9.80
CA ALA A 79 -4.78 -20.86 10.86
C ALA A 79 -4.50 -19.40 10.43
N ILE A 80 -4.00 -19.22 9.20
CA ILE A 80 -3.75 -17.89 8.65
C ILE A 80 -5.07 -17.13 8.47
N TYR A 81 -6.11 -17.74 7.91
CA TYR A 81 -7.38 -17.04 7.73
C TYR A 81 -7.99 -16.61 9.08
N ARG A 82 -8.00 -17.51 10.08
CA ARG A 82 -8.47 -17.18 11.45
C ARG A 82 -7.71 -16.01 12.07
N ALA A 83 -6.39 -15.96 11.90
CA ALA A 83 -5.56 -14.92 12.49
C ALA A 83 -5.69 -13.56 11.78
N THR A 84 -6.06 -13.56 10.49
CA THR A 84 -5.94 -12.38 9.63
C THR A 84 -7.27 -11.83 9.13
N ALA A 85 -8.32 -12.64 9.16
CA ALA A 85 -9.62 -12.37 8.54
C ALA A 85 -9.50 -11.87 7.08
N GLY A 86 -8.50 -12.37 6.35
CA GLY A 86 -8.26 -11.99 4.96
C GLY A 86 -7.53 -10.65 4.76
N ASN A 87 -6.99 -10.04 5.82
CA ASN A 87 -6.14 -8.85 5.66
C ASN A 87 -4.89 -9.21 4.84
N ALA A 88 -4.82 -8.71 3.61
CA ALA A 88 -3.77 -9.09 2.66
C ALA A 88 -2.35 -8.88 3.21
N PHE A 89 -2.11 -7.79 3.95
CA PHE A 89 -0.81 -7.54 4.58
C PHE A 89 -0.47 -8.60 5.62
N PHE A 90 -1.41 -8.96 6.50
CA PHE A 90 -1.17 -10.01 7.50
C PHE A 90 -0.98 -11.37 6.88
N VAL A 91 -1.80 -11.70 5.87
CA VAL A 91 -1.68 -12.95 5.13
C VAL A 91 -0.26 -13.05 4.58
N THR A 92 0.24 -12.01 3.92
CA THR A 92 1.61 -12.02 3.38
C THR A 92 2.68 -12.12 4.46
N GLU A 93 2.51 -11.47 5.62
CA GLU A 93 3.50 -11.54 6.70
C GLU A 93 3.53 -12.93 7.36
N LEU A 94 2.37 -13.58 7.57
CA LEU A 94 2.33 -14.94 8.11
C LEU A 94 2.82 -16.00 7.11
N LEU A 95 2.59 -15.80 5.81
CA LEU A 95 3.15 -16.66 4.77
C LEU A 95 4.67 -16.56 4.71
N ALA A 96 5.23 -15.36 4.92
CA ALA A 96 6.67 -15.10 4.91
C ALA A 96 7.37 -15.40 6.24
N ALA A 97 6.63 -15.60 7.33
CA ALA A 97 7.19 -15.94 8.63
C ALA A 97 7.80 -17.35 8.58
N GLU A 98 8.99 -17.52 9.16
CA GLU A 98 9.65 -18.83 9.24
C GLU A 98 8.88 -19.78 10.16
N ASN A 99 8.31 -19.25 11.24
CA ASN A 99 7.52 -20.00 12.21
C ASN A 99 6.09 -19.44 12.36
N VAL A 100 5.12 -20.18 11.84
CA VAL A 100 3.69 -19.84 11.89
C VAL A 100 3.09 -20.07 13.29
N ALA A 101 3.79 -20.80 14.17
CA ALA A 101 3.27 -21.14 15.51
C ALA A 101 3.12 -19.92 16.44
N THR A 102 3.82 -18.82 16.16
CA THR A 102 3.73 -17.59 16.96
C THR A 102 3.48 -16.39 16.04
N PRO A 103 2.25 -16.23 15.53
CA PRO A 103 1.91 -15.08 14.70
C PRO A 103 2.07 -13.78 15.51
N PRO A 104 2.47 -12.66 14.88
CA PRO A 104 2.49 -11.36 15.55
C PRO A 104 1.12 -11.00 16.09
N ALA A 105 1.05 -10.46 17.30
CA ALA A 105 -0.21 -10.10 17.96
C ALA A 105 -0.94 -8.92 17.27
N SER A 106 -0.24 -8.16 16.42
CA SER A 106 -0.80 -7.02 15.69
C SER A 106 -0.02 -6.67 14.42
N VAL A 107 -0.56 -5.75 13.61
CA VAL A 107 0.11 -5.19 12.41
C VAL A 107 1.42 -4.57 12.79
N ARG A 108 1.38 -3.83 13.90
CA ARG A 108 2.51 -3.11 14.43
C ARG A 108 3.62 -4.09 14.79
N ASP A 109 3.28 -5.20 15.45
CA ASP A 109 4.28 -6.19 15.86
C ASP A 109 4.87 -6.92 14.65
N ALA A 110 4.07 -7.20 13.61
CA ALA A 110 4.57 -7.76 12.36
C ALA A 110 5.58 -6.82 11.67
N VAL A 111 5.23 -5.53 11.57
CA VAL A 111 6.11 -4.50 10.99
C VAL A 111 7.40 -4.34 11.80
N LEU A 112 7.31 -4.33 13.14
CA LEU A 112 8.47 -4.21 14.02
C LEU A 112 9.39 -5.44 13.91
N ALA A 113 8.84 -6.66 13.97
CA ALA A 113 9.62 -7.88 13.80
C ALA A 113 10.33 -7.92 12.44
N ARG A 114 9.68 -7.42 11.37
CA ARG A 114 10.32 -7.27 10.06
C ARG A 114 11.46 -6.25 10.09
N ALA A 115 11.26 -5.11 10.75
CA ALA A 115 12.28 -4.07 10.86
C ALA A 115 13.48 -4.52 11.70
N GLU A 116 13.28 -5.35 12.72
CA GLU A 116 14.34 -5.90 13.58
C GLU A 116 15.28 -6.85 12.83
N ARG A 117 14.84 -7.45 11.71
CA ARG A 117 15.69 -8.27 10.84
C ARG A 117 16.61 -7.47 9.92
N LEU A 118 16.47 -6.13 9.88
CA LEU A 118 17.31 -5.27 9.06
C LEU A 118 18.71 -5.12 9.66
N SER A 119 19.71 -4.91 8.80
CA SER A 119 21.02 -4.47 9.26
C SER A 119 20.91 -3.12 9.97
N PRO A 120 21.85 -2.76 10.88
CA PRO A 120 21.81 -1.47 11.58
C PRO A 120 21.69 -0.26 10.64
N GLY A 121 22.39 -0.28 9.51
CA GLY A 121 22.31 0.79 8.50
C GLY A 121 20.94 0.87 7.81
N ALA A 122 20.35 -0.28 7.44
CA ALA A 122 19.02 -0.31 6.85
C ALA A 122 17.93 0.10 7.85
N ARG A 123 18.09 -0.25 9.14
CA ARG A 123 17.18 0.20 10.20
C ARG A 123 17.26 1.72 10.41
N SER A 124 18.48 2.27 10.45
CA SER A 124 18.70 3.73 10.54
C SER A 124 18.04 4.47 9.37
N MET A 125 18.20 3.97 8.14
CA MET A 125 17.53 4.53 6.96
C MET A 125 16.01 4.43 7.03
N LEU A 126 15.47 3.29 7.49
CA LEU A 126 14.03 3.12 7.68
C LEU A 126 13.46 4.12 8.69
N ASP A 127 14.17 4.32 9.81
CA ASP A 127 13.74 5.25 10.85
C ASP A 127 13.80 6.70 10.33
N ALA A 128 14.88 7.06 9.64
CA ALA A 128 15.04 8.38 9.03
C ALA A 128 13.96 8.66 7.97
N VAL A 129 13.61 7.71 7.10
CA VAL A 129 12.57 7.95 6.08
C VAL A 129 11.16 7.99 6.70
N SER A 130 10.92 7.29 7.81
CA SER A 130 9.59 7.16 8.43
C SER A 130 9.00 8.49 8.93
N VAL A 131 9.83 9.49 9.23
CA VAL A 131 9.36 10.81 9.68
C VAL A 131 8.92 11.71 8.52
N PHE A 132 9.19 11.32 7.26
CA PHE A 132 8.77 12.07 6.10
C PHE A 132 7.34 11.69 5.70
N PRO A 133 6.39 12.63 5.69
CA PRO A 133 4.98 12.31 5.47
C PRO A 133 4.63 11.90 4.03
N ARG A 134 5.53 12.11 3.06
CA ARG A 134 5.28 11.84 1.63
C ARG A 134 6.47 11.21 0.93
N ARG A 135 7.46 12.05 0.59
CA ARG A 135 8.67 11.66 -0.14
C ARG A 135 9.85 12.27 0.57
N ALA A 136 10.96 11.54 0.58
CA ALA A 136 12.25 12.01 1.00
C ALA A 136 13.20 11.86 -0.20
N ASP A 137 14.01 12.87 -0.45
CA ASP A 137 15.02 12.79 -1.48
C ASP A 137 16.17 11.89 -1.03
N ALA A 138 16.70 11.08 -1.95
CA ALA A 138 17.76 10.13 -1.64
C ALA A 138 19.01 10.81 -1.06
N TRP A 139 19.38 11.99 -1.57
CA TRP A 139 20.52 12.76 -1.07
C TRP A 139 20.34 13.18 0.40
N ALA A 140 19.12 13.56 0.79
CA ALA A 140 18.81 13.97 2.15
C ALA A 140 18.86 12.77 3.11
N LEU A 141 18.36 11.61 2.68
CA LEU A 141 18.44 10.37 3.45
C LEU A 141 19.89 9.89 3.62
N SER A 142 20.70 9.95 2.55
CA SER A 142 22.13 9.60 2.61
C SER A 142 22.88 10.49 3.61
N GLY A 143 22.63 11.80 3.58
CA GLY A 143 23.20 12.74 4.54
C GLY A 143 22.78 12.46 5.98
N LEU A 144 21.49 12.19 6.23
CA LEU A 144 20.96 11.89 7.56
C LEU A 144 21.50 10.57 8.14
N CYS A 145 21.72 9.57 7.28
CA CYS A 145 22.15 8.24 7.71
C CYS A 145 23.68 8.08 7.72
N GLY A 146 24.44 9.11 7.34
CA GLY A 146 25.91 9.04 7.23
C GLY A 146 26.39 8.06 6.16
N ILE A 147 25.54 7.77 5.16
CA ILE A 147 25.88 6.89 4.04
C ILE A 147 26.45 7.81 2.96
N ALA A 148 27.75 7.73 2.70
CA ALA A 148 28.37 8.51 1.62
C ALA A 148 27.63 8.22 0.31
N ALA A 149 27.22 9.27 -0.41
CA ALA A 149 26.75 9.12 -1.78
C ALA A 149 27.90 8.51 -2.60
N ALA A 150 27.65 7.33 -3.18
CA ALA A 150 28.61 6.62 -4.03
C ALA A 150 28.91 7.41 -5.31
#